data_AF-A0A5J4RDR2-F1
#
_entry.id   AF-A0A5J4RDR2-F1
#
_cell.length_a   1.000
_cell.length_b   1.000
_cell.length_c   1.000
_cell.angle_alpha   90.00
_cell.angle_beta   90.00
_cell.angle_gamma   90.00
#
_symmetry.space_group_name_H-M   'P 1'
#
loop_
_entity.id
_entity.type
_entity.pdbx_description
1 polymer ?
#
loop_
_entity_poly.entity_id
_entity_poly.type
_entity_poly.pdbx_seq_one_letter_code
_entity_poly.pdbx_strand_id
1 'polypeptide(L)' 'MCLLFWHTTLYSDKLSLAGLQRITGVNQGQLSHYITGKSKPGPKTTERIEKNLHAFAEEIRQLHFV' A
#
# COMPACT_ATOMS: atom_id res chain seq x y z
N MET A 1 -20.40 3.47 -3.11
CA MET A 1 -19.24 3.48 -2.20
C MET A 1 -18.36 2.25 -2.45
N CYS A 2 -17.89 2.09 -3.69
CA CYS A 2 -17.21 0.88 -4.20
C CYS A 2 -15.86 1.20 -4.88
N LEU A 3 -15.32 2.41 -4.69
CA LEU A 3 -14.12 2.88 -5.40
C LEU A 3 -12.79 2.62 -4.66
N LEU A 4 -12.83 2.05 -3.44
CA LEU A 4 -11.62 1.72 -2.67
C LEU A 4 -10.96 0.39 -3.08
N PHE A 5 -11.45 -0.25 -4.15
CA PHE A 5 -10.99 -1.58 -4.57
C PHE A 5 -9.74 -1.59 -5.47
N TRP A 6 -9.24 -0.41 -5.89
CA TRP A 6 -8.20 -0.33 -6.92
C TRP A 6 -6.86 0.28 -6.47
N HIS A 7 -6.76 0.88 -5.28
CA HIS A 7 -5.53 1.60 -4.91
C HIS A 7 -4.41 0.68 -4.38
N THR A 8 -4.71 -0.48 -3.81
CA THR A 8 -3.66 -1.40 -3.32
C THR A 8 -3.02 -2.23 -4.43
N THR A 9 -3.75 -2.54 -5.51
CA THR A 9 -3.20 -3.23 -6.70
C THR A 9 -2.29 -2.33 -7.53
N LEU A 10 -2.48 -1.01 -7.48
CA LEU A 10 -1.66 -0.05 -8.24
C LEU A 10 -0.18 -0.02 -7.82
N TYR A 11 0.15 -0.44 -6.60
CA TYR A 11 1.52 -0.43 -6.07
C TYR A 11 2.18 -1.81 -6.01
N SER A 12 1.42 -2.91 -6.13
CA SER A 12 1.99 -4.28 -6.11
C SER A 12 2.88 -4.57 -7.31
N ASP A 13 2.64 -3.93 -8.44
CA ASP A 13 3.46 -4.10 -9.65
C ASP A 13 4.75 -3.26 -9.60
N LYS A 14 4.82 -2.31 -8.66
CA LYS A 14 5.95 -1.37 -8.52
C LYS A 14 6.85 -1.70 -7.32
N LEU A 15 6.30 -2.36 -6.29
CA LEU A 15 6.98 -2.64 -5.03
C LEU A 15 6.81 -4.11 -4.63
N SER A 16 7.89 -4.72 -4.14
CA SER A 16 7.80 -6.07 -3.55
C SER A 16 6.88 -6.08 -2.33
N LEU A 17 6.29 -7.23 -2.00
CA LEU A 17 5.50 -7.40 -0.76
C LEU A 17 6.29 -6.98 0.49
N ALA A 18 7.59 -7.27 0.52
CA ALA A 18 8.47 -6.86 1.60
C ALA A 18 8.68 -5.34 1.66
N GLY A 19 8.71 -4.65 0.51
CA GLY A 19 8.72 -3.19 0.43
C GLY A 19 7.40 -2.59 0.94
N LEU A 20 6.27 -3.14 0.49
CA LEU A 20 4.94 -2.73 0.95
C LEU A 20 4.77 -2.94 2.46
N GLN A 21 5.28 -4.02 3.03
CA GLN A 21 5.27 -4.22 4.48
C GLN A 21 6.08 -3.14 5.21
N ARG A 22 7.25 -2.76 4.71
CA ARG A 22 8.10 -1.73 5.32
C ARG A 22 7.43 -0.35 5.31
N ILE A 23 6.76 0.00 4.20
CA ILE A 23 6.06 1.28 4.06
C ILE A 23 4.77 1.28 4.89
N THR A 24 3.92 0.25 4.72
CA THR A 24 2.55 0.28 5.26
C THR A 24 2.43 -0.26 6.69
N GLY A 25 3.40 -1.06 7.15
CA GLY A 25 3.32 -1.80 8.42
C GLY A 25 2.31 -2.97 8.40
N VAL A 26 1.81 -3.36 7.24
CA VAL A 26 0.92 -4.52 7.07
C VAL A 26 1.75 -5.75 6.74
N ASN A 27 1.43 -6.90 7.35
CA ASN A 27 2.15 -8.14 7.10
C ASN A 27 2.05 -8.57 5.62
N GLN A 28 3.16 -9.05 5.04
CA GLN A 28 3.25 -9.58 3.68
C GLN A 28 2.15 -10.59 3.31
N GLY A 29 1.76 -11.49 4.21
CA GLY A 29 0.70 -12.47 3.96
C GLY A 29 -0.68 -11.82 3.81
N GLN A 30 -0.98 -10.79 4.61
CA GLN A 30 -2.21 -10.01 4.47
C GLN A 30 -2.19 -9.22 3.15
N LEU A 31 -1.07 -8.56 2.85
CA LEU A 31 -0.88 -7.84 1.59
C LEU A 31 -1.05 -8.76 0.38
N SER A 32 -0.46 -9.96 0.42
CA SER A 32 -0.62 -10.98 -0.62
C SER A 32 -2.09 -11.33 -0.83
N HIS A 33 -2.84 -11.61 0.25
CA HIS A 33 -4.26 -11.90 0.14
C HIS A 33 -5.09 -10.72 -0.41
N TYR A 34 -4.73 -9.48 -0.07
CA TYR A 34 -5.41 -8.29 -0.58
C TYR A 34 -5.15 -8.08 -2.07
N ILE A 35 -3.90 -8.26 -2.50
CA ILE A 35 -3.49 -8.10 -3.91
C ILE A 35 -4.13 -9.17 -4.79
N THR A 36 -4.21 -10.42 -4.32
CA THR A 36 -4.88 -11.50 -5.07
C THR A 36 -6.40 -11.47 -4.95
N GLY A 37 -6.98 -10.51 -4.22
CA GLY A 37 -8.41 -10.41 -3.96
C GLY A 37 -8.99 -11.53 -3.09
N LYS A 38 -8.14 -12.37 -2.47
CA LYS A 38 -8.55 -13.48 -1.59
C LYS A 38 -9.19 -12.98 -0.30
N SER A 39 -8.81 -11.80 0.16
CA SER A 39 -9.46 -11.12 1.29
C SER A 39 -9.50 -9.62 1.07
N LYS A 40 -10.29 -8.92 1.89
CA LYS A 40 -10.45 -7.46 1.83
C LYS A 40 -9.92 -6.83 3.11
N PRO A 41 -9.09 -5.77 3.05
CA PRO A 41 -8.72 -5.04 4.25
C PRO A 41 -9.96 -4.36 4.85
N GLY A 42 -10.03 -4.32 6.18
CA GLY A 42 -11.04 -3.53 6.87
C GLY A 42 -10.73 -2.02 6.79
N PRO A 43 -11.70 -1.13 7.09
CA PRO A 43 -11.56 0.32 6.90
C PRO A 43 -10.29 0.92 7.52
N LYS A 44 -10.01 0.58 8.79
CA LYS A 44 -8.81 1.02 9.50
C LYS A 44 -7.50 0.57 8.85
N THR A 45 -7.50 -0.63 8.25
CA THR A 45 -6.30 -1.15 7.55
C THR A 45 -6.12 -0.45 6.22
N THR A 46 -7.20 -0.19 5.49
CA THR A 46 -7.20 0.59 4.25
C THR A 46 -6.65 1.99 4.48
N GLU A 47 -7.21 2.72 5.45
CA GLU A 47 -6.74 4.07 5.81
C GLU A 47 -5.25 4.10 6.18
N ARG A 48 -4.77 3.10 6.94
CA ARG A 48 -3.36 2.97 7.29
C ARG A 48 -2.48 2.76 6.05
N ILE A 49 -2.89 1.88 5.15
CA ILE A 49 -2.14 1.60 3.91
C ILE A 49 -2.06 2.87 3.08
N GLU A 50 -3.19 3.55 2.84
CA GLU A 50 -3.25 4.78 2.06
C GLU A 50 -2.38 5.88 2.66
N LYS A 51 -2.55 6.19 3.96
CA LYS A 51 -1.79 7.23 4.65
C LYS A 51 -0.28 7.03 4.51
N ASN A 52 0.20 5.82 4.72
CA ASN A 52 1.64 5.53 4.70
C ASN A 52 2.21 5.54 3.28
N LEU A 53 1.45 5.07 2.28
CA LEU A 53 1.86 5.17 0.88
C LEU A 53 1.91 6.63 0.42
N HIS A 54 0.94 7.45 0.83
CA HIS A 54 0.97 8.89 0.56
C HIS A 54 2.18 9.56 1.22
N ALA A 55 2.45 9.29 2.50
CA ALA A 55 3.62 9.83 3.18
C ALA A 55 4.94 9.45 2.47
N PHE A 56 5.08 8.19 2.07
CA PHE A 56 6.24 7.72 1.32
C PHE A 56 6.39 8.40 -0.06
N ALA A 57 5.28 8.65 -0.77
CA ALA A 57 5.31 9.37 -2.04
C ALA A 57 5.75 10.83 -1.85
N GLU A 58 5.32 11.49 -0.77
CA GLU A 58 5.76 12.84 -0.41
C GLU A 58 7.25 12.89 -0.10
N GLU A 59 7.76 11.91 0.65
CA GLU A 59 9.20 11.75 0.94
C GLU A 59 10.00 11.62 -0.36
N ILE A 60 9.56 10.77 -1.30
CA ILE A 60 10.20 10.63 -2.61
C ILE A 60 10.16 11.94 -3.39
N ARG A 61 9.03 12.65 -3.39
CA ARG A 61 8.88 13.91 -4.16
C ARG A 61 9.82 15.00 -3.64
N GLN A 62 10.17 14.97 -2.37
CA GLN A 62 11.12 15.90 -1.76
C GLN A 62 12.58 15.54 -2.04
N LEU A 63 12.87 14.38 -2.63
CA LEU A 63 14.22 14.02 -3.04
C LEU A 63 14.70 14.97 -4.14
N HIS A 64 15.68 15.80 -3.80
CA HIS A 64 16.43 16.60 -4.75
C HIS A 64 17.78 15.92 -5.01
N PHE A 65 18.03 15.53 -6.26
CA PHE A 65 19.31 14.99 -6.67
C PHE A 65 20.29 16.17 -6.85
N VAL A 66 21.45 16.11 -6.18
CA VAL A 66 22.55 17.07 -6.30
C VAL A 66 23.52 16.59 -7.36
#